data_AF-A0AAD1X0J7-F1
#
_entry.id   AF-A0AAD1X0J7-F1
#
_cell.length_a   1.000
_cell.length_b   1.000
_cell.length_c   1.000
_cell.angle_alpha   90.00
_cell.angle_beta   90.00
_cell.angle_gamma   90.00
#
_symmetry.space_group_name_H-M   'P 1'
#
loop_
_entity.id
_entity.type
_entity.pdbx_description
1 polymer ?
#
loop_
_entity_poly.entity_id
_entity_poly.type
_entity_poly.pdbx_seq_one_letter_code
_entity_poly.pdbx_strand_id
1 'polypeptide(L)' 'MFSNEAGSESFQKLLSLLGDTITLKSWIGYRGGLDTKNDTTGIHSVYTVYQGHEIMFHVSTMLPYSKENKQQ' A
#
# COMPACT_ATOMS: atom_id res chain seq x y z
N MET A 1 10.52 9.39 -8.46
CA MET A 1 9.64 9.79 -7.33
C MET A 1 8.99 8.56 -6.71
N PHE A 2 8.80 7.48 -7.47
CA PHE A 2 8.25 6.19 -7.05
C PHE A 2 9.33 5.17 -6.65
N SER A 3 10.58 5.60 -6.47
CA SER A 3 11.73 4.78 -6.08
C SER A 3 12.01 4.76 -4.56
N ASN A 4 11.11 5.35 -3.76
CA ASN A 4 11.31 5.45 -2.31
C ASN A 4 11.02 4.11 -1.65
N GLU A 5 12.04 3.47 -1.09
CA GLU A 5 11.91 2.18 -0.40
C GLU A 5 11.54 2.34 1.09
N ALA A 6 11.70 3.54 1.66
CA ALA A 6 11.38 3.84 3.04
C ALA A 6 10.75 5.24 3.18
N GLY A 7 9.87 5.38 4.17
CA GLY A 7 9.27 6.65 4.57
C GLY A 7 9.85 7.16 5.88
N SER A 8 9.69 8.46 6.15
CA SER A 8 10.06 9.06 7.44
C SER A 8 9.07 8.69 8.56
N GLU A 9 9.45 8.90 9.82
CA GLU A 9 8.52 8.69 10.94
C GLU A 9 7.24 9.53 10.82
N SER A 10 7.35 10.79 10.37
CA SER A 10 6.18 11.64 10.15
C SER A 10 5.29 11.11 9.03
N PHE A 11 5.87 10.48 8.00
CA PHE A 11 5.10 9.81 6.96
C PHE A 11 4.36 8.59 7.50
N GLN A 12 4.99 7.77 8.35
CA GLN A 12 4.32 6.64 8.98
C GLN A 12 3.17 7.09 9.90
N LYS A 13 3.36 8.19 10.64
CA LYS A 13 2.28 8.82 11.43
C LYS A 13 1.13 9.27 10.53
N LEU A 14 1.42 9.91 9.40
CA LEU A 14 0.38 10.27 8.43
C LEU A 14 -0.38 9.04 7.93
N LEU A 15 0.31 7.97 7.54
CA LEU A 15 -0.34 6.73 7.08
C LEU A 15 -1.29 6.15 8.13
N SER A 16 -0.88 6.15 9.41
CA SER A 16 -1.73 5.68 10.53
C SER A 16 -2.99 6.53 10.75
N LEU A 17 -3.02 7.78 10.25
CA LEU A 17 -4.21 8.62 10.29
C LEU A 17 -5.14 8.36 9.11
N LEU A 18 -4.62 7.82 7.99
CA LEU A 18 -5.40 7.53 6.78
C LEU A 18 -6.15 6.21 6.87
N GLY A 19 -5.62 5.23 7.59
CA GLY A 19 -6.25 3.93 7.76
C GLY A 19 -5.37 2.92 8.47
N ASP A 20 -5.82 1.68 8.43
CA ASP A 20 -5.13 0.55 9.03
C ASP A 20 -4.18 -0.11 8.03
N THR A 21 -2.99 -0.47 8.49
CA THR A 21 -2.08 -1.31 7.71
C THR A 21 -2.60 -2.74 7.70
N ILE A 22 -2.85 -3.28 6.51
CA ILE A 22 -3.32 -4.65 6.28
C ILE A 22 -2.25 -5.51 5.60
N THR A 23 -2.36 -6.82 5.72
CA THR A 23 -1.62 -7.77 4.88
C THR A 23 -2.42 -8.05 3.62
N LEU A 24 -1.78 -7.91 2.45
CA LEU A 24 -2.43 -8.13 1.15
C LEU A 24 -2.70 -9.61 0.89
N LYS A 25 -1.78 -10.47 1.30
CA LYS A 25 -1.95 -11.92 1.15
C LYS A 25 -3.20 -12.39 1.90
N SER A 26 -4.08 -13.07 1.18
CA SER A 26 -5.39 -13.55 1.68
C SER A 26 -6.36 -12.44 2.11
N TRP A 27 -6.14 -11.18 1.71
CA TRP A 27 -7.11 -10.11 1.93
C TRP A 27 -8.41 -10.40 1.19
N ILE A 28 -9.53 -10.32 1.91
CA ILE A 28 -10.88 -10.64 1.40
C ILE A 28 -11.72 -9.41 1.06
N GLY A 29 -11.30 -8.21 1.49
CA GLY A 29 -12.02 -6.96 1.22
C GLY A 29 -11.69 -6.36 -0.14
N TYR A 30 -12.14 -5.12 -0.38
CA TYR A 30 -11.78 -4.40 -1.60
C TYR A 30 -10.26 -4.27 -1.73
N ARG A 31 -9.73 -4.66 -2.90
CA ARG A 31 -8.28 -4.73 -3.15
C ARG A 31 -7.73 -3.65 -4.06
N GLY A 32 -8.58 -2.82 -4.66
CA GLY A 32 -8.13 -1.68 -5.49
C GLY A 32 -7.10 -2.04 -6.57
N GLY A 33 -7.19 -3.25 -7.16
CA GLY A 33 -6.23 -3.74 -8.16
C GLY A 33 -4.94 -4.37 -7.62
N LEU A 34 -4.68 -4.33 -6.30
CA LEU A 34 -3.54 -5.00 -5.69
C LEU A 34 -3.67 -6.53 -5.74
N ASP A 35 -2.53 -7.20 -5.79
CA ASP A 35 -2.39 -8.65 -5.73
C ASP A 35 -2.49 -9.13 -4.29
N THR A 36 -3.42 -10.06 -4.05
CA THR A 36 -3.68 -10.67 -2.75
C THR A 36 -3.26 -12.15 -2.69
N LYS A 37 -2.58 -12.65 -3.74
CA LYS A 37 -2.22 -14.06 -3.89
C LYS A 37 -0.71 -14.30 -3.95
N ASN A 38 0.00 -13.52 -4.76
CA ASN A 38 1.40 -13.80 -5.11
C ASN A 38 2.36 -12.68 -4.70
N ASP A 39 1.92 -11.72 -3.89
CA ASP A 39 2.72 -10.62 -3.36
C ASP A 39 3.37 -9.73 -4.45
N THR A 40 2.86 -9.75 -5.68
CA THR A 40 3.45 -9.04 -6.83
C THR A 40 3.26 -7.52 -6.79
N THR A 41 2.41 -7.02 -5.90
CA THR A 41 2.17 -5.58 -5.69
C THR A 41 2.46 -5.18 -4.24
N GLY A 42 3.37 -5.90 -3.58
CA GLY A 42 3.73 -5.66 -2.18
C GLY A 42 3.03 -6.61 -1.22
N ILE A 43 3.43 -6.55 0.05
CA ILE A 43 2.93 -7.42 1.13
C ILE A 43 1.90 -6.73 2.02
N HIS A 44 1.96 -5.40 2.08
CA HIS A 44 1.11 -4.57 2.93
C HIS A 44 0.55 -3.40 2.15
N SER A 45 -0.57 -2.88 2.66
CA SER A 45 -1.19 -1.66 2.17
C SER A 45 -1.92 -0.96 3.31
N VAL A 46 -2.39 0.26 3.08
CA VAL A 46 -3.25 0.99 4.01
C VAL A 46 -4.69 0.93 3.48
N TYR A 47 -5.62 0.58 4.36
CA TYR A 47 -7.02 0.39 4.06
C TYR A 47 -7.91 1.10 5.07
N THR A 48 -9.04 1.64 4.64
CA THR A 48 -10.05 2.20 5.53
C THR A 48 -11.45 2.09 4.94
N VAL A 49 -12.46 2.24 5.79
CA VAL A 49 -13.85 2.42 5.37
C VAL A 49 -14.31 3.81 5.79
N TYR A 50 -14.63 4.66 4.83
CA TYR A 50 -15.10 6.02 5.09
C TYR A 50 -16.50 6.22 4.49
N GLN A 51 -17.46 6.58 5.34
CA GLN A 51 -18.86 6.77 4.94
C GLN A 51 -19.43 5.57 4.17
N GLY A 52 -19.09 4.35 4.59
CA GLY A 52 -19.53 3.11 3.96
C GLY A 52 -18.80 2.74 2.66
N HIS A 53 -17.79 3.51 2.24
CA HIS A 53 -16.98 3.23 1.07
C HIS A 53 -15.62 2.64 1.47
N GLU A 54 -15.26 1.52 0.87
CA GLU A 54 -13.95 0.91 1.03
C GLU A 54 -12.90 1.70 0.23
N ILE A 55 -11.78 2.04 0.87
CA ILE A 55 -10.67 2.79 0.27
C ILE A 55 -9.39 1.98 0.44
N MET A 56 -8.73 1.69 -0.69
CA MET A 56 -7.43 1.03 -0.74
C MET A 56 -6.38 2.04 -1.22
N PHE A 57 -5.39 2.34 -0.37
CA PHE A 57 -4.33 3.28 -0.72
C PHE A 57 -3.18 2.56 -1.44
N HIS A 58 -2.69 3.12 -2.55
CA HIS A 58 -1.43 2.68 -3.16
C HIS A 58 -0.28 3.49 -2.58
N VAL A 59 0.40 2.92 -1.58
CA VAL A 59 1.52 3.58 -0.90
C VAL A 59 2.82 3.22 -1.61
N SER A 60 3.51 4.20 -2.21
CA SER A 60 4.70 3.95 -3.04
C SER A 60 5.81 3.19 -2.30
N THR A 61 5.99 3.43 -1.00
CA THR A 61 7.01 2.75 -0.18
C THR A 61 6.61 1.32 0.22
N MET A 62 5.37 0.90 -0.06
CA MET A 62 4.89 -0.47 0.17
C MET A 62 4.74 -1.27 -1.13
N LEU A 63 4.86 -0.59 -2.28
CA LEU A 63 4.89 -1.24 -3.58
C LEU A 63 6.29 -1.81 -3.87
N PRO A 64 6.41 -2.87 -4.68
CA PRO A 64 7.70 -3.44 -5.03
C PRO A 64 8.54 -2.42 -5.78
N TYR A 65 9.80 -2.30 -5.37
CA TYR A 65 10.78 -1.46 -6.03
C TYR A 65 11.51 -2.26 -7.14
N SER A 66 11.59 -1.68 -8.34
CA SER A 66 12.43 -2.21 -9.42
C SER A 66 13.56 -1.24 -9.76
N LYS A 67 14.81 -1.66 -9.52
CA LYS A 67 16.02 -0.92 -9.90
C LYS A 67 16.15 -0.72 -11.41
N GLU A 68 15.53 -1.60 -12.19
CA GLU A 68 15.60 -1.58 -13.65
C GLU A 68 14.54 -0.63 -14.27
N ASN A 69 13.49 -0.32 -13.51
CA ASN A 69 12.47 0.61 -13.93
C ASN A 69 12.81 2.04 -13.49
N LYS A 70 13.59 2.77 -14.31
CA LYS A 70 13.97 4.17 -14.05
C LYS A 70 12.79 5.14 -13.99
N GLN A 71 11.61 4.76 -14.50
CA GLN A 71 10.40 5.58 -14.45
C GLN A 71 9.59 5.37 -13.17
N GLN A 72 9.94 4.37 -12.34
CA GLN A 72 9.51 4.31 -10.94
C GLN A 72 10.32 5.35 -10.14
#